data_AF-A0A1Y1S1E9-F1
#
_entry.id   AF-A0A1Y1S1E9-F1
#
_cell.length_a   1.000
_cell.length_b   1.000
_cell.length_c   1.000
_cell.angle_alpha   90.00
_cell.angle_beta   90.00
_cell.angle_gamma   90.00
#
_symmetry.space_group_name_H-M   'P 1'
#
loop_
_entity.id
_entity.type
_entity.pdbx_description
1 polymer ?
#
loop_
_entity_poly.entity_id
_entity_poly.type
_entity_poly.pdbx_seq_one_letter_code
_entity_poly.pdbx_strand_id
1 'polypeptide(L)'
;MPWQGLPSAPPGSSDSKRTLRRLQMPWRLIFVVILMGIVLFFVGFNIENRADVSFGFHTFPQVPIFISLFVAFLAGVLVMLPFTFGFRHKRKIKNKLNQEKKAKKEKLAKADGKKNRDPAAALPATEESAAGSETTKG
;
A
#
# COMPACT_ATOMS: atom_id res chain seq x y z
N MET A 1 -38.09 27.82 33.38
CA MET A 1 -37.08 26.76 33.25
C MET A 1 -35.98 27.28 32.33
N PRO A 2 -34.71 27.36 32.76
CA PRO A 2 -33.65 27.96 31.95
C PRO A 2 -33.11 26.94 30.94
N TRP A 3 -32.91 27.42 29.72
CA TRP A 3 -32.31 26.74 28.58
C TRP A 3 -30.83 26.47 28.89
N GLN A 4 -30.44 25.22 29.12
CA GLN A 4 -29.04 24.83 29.28
C GLN A 4 -28.54 24.12 28.02
N GLY A 5 -27.53 24.72 27.38
CA GLY A 5 -26.50 23.99 26.64
C GLY A 5 -26.58 24.03 25.11
N LEU A 6 -25.99 25.06 24.49
CA LEU A 6 -25.27 24.82 23.23
C LEU A 6 -23.95 24.11 23.59
N PRO A 7 -23.59 23.00 22.94
CA PRO A 7 -22.23 22.46 23.07
C PRO A 7 -21.25 23.37 22.33
N SER A 8 -20.42 24.09 23.09
CA SER A 8 -19.23 24.77 22.58
C SER A 8 -18.23 23.74 22.06
N ALA A 9 -17.98 23.73 20.74
CA ALA A 9 -17.00 22.86 20.12
C ALA A 9 -15.57 23.14 20.63
N PRO A 10 -14.74 22.12 20.88
CA PRO A 10 -13.37 22.33 21.35
C PRO A 10 -12.46 22.81 20.22
N PRO A 11 -11.48 23.69 20.51
CA PRO A 11 -10.51 24.15 19.54
C PRO A 11 -9.36 23.15 19.43
N GLY A 12 -8.96 22.83 18.20
CA GLY A 12 -7.60 22.33 17.95
C GLY A 12 -7.50 20.92 17.36
N SER A 13 -7.03 20.91 16.12
CA SER A 13 -6.26 19.86 15.44
C SER A 13 -7.04 18.68 14.84
N SER A 14 -6.84 18.52 13.53
CA SER A 14 -7.15 17.36 12.67
C SER A 14 -8.49 17.30 11.92
N ASP A 15 -9.39 18.27 12.06
CA ASP A 15 -10.70 18.20 11.38
C ASP A 15 -10.73 18.81 9.97
N SER A 16 -9.61 19.29 9.46
CA SER A 16 -9.49 19.83 8.09
C SER A 16 -9.61 18.73 7.01
N LYS A 17 -9.29 17.47 7.34
CA LYS A 17 -9.28 16.37 6.36
C LYS A 17 -10.62 15.65 6.20
N ARG A 18 -11.58 15.86 7.11
CA ARG A 18 -12.92 15.23 7.07
C ARG A 18 -13.95 16.08 6.34
N THR A 19 -13.85 17.40 6.45
CA THR A 19 -14.73 18.36 5.77
C THR A 19 -14.40 18.54 4.29
N LEU A 20 -13.13 18.41 3.89
CA LEU A 20 -12.71 18.49 2.48
C LEU A 20 -13.18 17.31 1.60
N ARG A 21 -13.69 16.22 2.18
CA ARG A 21 -14.30 15.12 1.40
C ARG A 21 -15.74 15.38 0.98
N ARG A 22 -16.42 16.36 1.59
CA ARG A 22 -17.83 16.66 1.28
C ARG A 22 -18.00 17.55 0.05
N LEU A 23 -16.97 18.30 -0.34
CA LEU A 23 -16.94 19.12 -1.56
C LEU A 23 -16.64 18.32 -2.84
N GLN A 24 -16.17 17.07 -2.75
CA GLN A 24 -15.86 16.21 -3.91
C GLN A 24 -17.05 15.40 -4.46
N MET A 25 -18.25 15.54 -3.89
CA MET A 25 -19.41 14.74 -4.26
C MET A 25 -20.09 15.18 -5.58
N PRO A 26 -20.37 16.49 -5.84
CA PRO A 26 -21.07 16.87 -7.07
C PRO A 26 -20.18 16.72 -8.30
N TRP A 27 -18.89 17.05 -8.22
CA TRP A 27 -18.00 17.03 -9.40
C TRP A 27 -17.88 15.65 -10.04
N ARG A 28 -17.90 14.58 -9.23
CA ARG A 28 -17.93 13.21 -9.72
C ARG A 28 -19.24 12.89 -10.44
N LEU A 29 -20.35 13.39 -9.94
CA LEU A 29 -21.66 13.24 -10.59
C LEU A 29 -21.71 13.99 -11.92
N ILE A 30 -21.27 15.25 -11.96
CA ILE A 30 -21.15 16.03 -13.20
C ILE A 30 -20.26 15.29 -14.21
N PHE A 31 -19.10 14.78 -13.78
CA PHE A 31 -18.22 14.00 -14.64
C PHE A 31 -18.89 12.74 -15.19
N VAL A 32 -19.63 11.99 -14.37
CA VAL A 32 -20.37 10.79 -14.81
C VAL A 32 -21.45 11.16 -15.82
N VAL A 33 -22.20 12.23 -15.60
CA VAL A 33 -23.24 12.70 -16.53
C VAL A 33 -22.64 13.12 -17.87
N ILE A 34 -21.55 13.90 -17.85
CA ILE A 34 -20.84 14.28 -19.08
C ILE A 34 -20.29 13.05 -19.80
N LEU A 35 -19.68 12.12 -19.07
CA LEU A 35 -19.14 10.88 -19.63
C LEU A 35 -20.25 10.03 -20.27
N MET A 36 -21.39 9.90 -19.61
CA MET A 36 -22.55 9.18 -20.15
C MET A 36 -23.09 9.87 -21.41
N GLY A 37 -23.15 11.20 -21.42
CA GLY A 37 -23.52 11.99 -22.60
C GLY A 37 -22.59 11.75 -23.79
N ILE A 38 -21.27 11.73 -23.55
CA ILE A 38 -20.26 11.41 -24.58
C ILE A 38 -20.46 9.99 -25.11
N VAL A 39 -20.70 9.01 -24.24
CA VAL A 39 -20.96 7.63 -24.65
C VAL A 39 -22.22 7.53 -25.51
N LEU A 40 -23.32 8.18 -25.10
CA LEU A 40 -24.55 8.19 -25.88
C LEU A 40 -24.39 8.89 -27.23
N PHE A 41 -23.71 10.04 -27.26
CA PHE A 41 -23.40 10.74 -28.49
C PHE A 41 -22.54 9.87 -29.42
N PHE A 42 -21.51 9.21 -28.88
CA PHE A 42 -20.66 8.30 -29.62
C PHE A 42 -21.46 7.12 -30.20
N VAL A 43 -22.32 6.49 -29.40
CA VAL A 43 -23.20 5.41 -29.86
C VAL A 43 -24.13 5.94 -30.95
N GLY A 44 -24.87 7.01 -30.68
CA GLY A 44 -25.82 7.61 -31.62
C GLY A 44 -25.19 7.96 -32.97
N PHE A 45 -24.02 8.61 -32.95
CA PHE A 45 -23.27 8.98 -34.15
C PHE A 45 -22.67 7.75 -34.89
N ASN A 46 -22.38 6.67 -34.17
CA ASN A 46 -21.82 5.44 -34.75
C ASN A 46 -22.87 4.34 -35.02
N ILE A 47 -24.18 4.61 -34.88
CA ILE A 47 -25.24 3.63 -35.18
C ILE A 47 -25.32 3.31 -36.68
N GLU A 48 -25.14 4.31 -37.53
CA GLU A 48 -25.18 4.14 -38.99
C GLU A 48 -23.88 3.55 -39.54
N ASN A 49 -22.78 3.71 -38.81
CA ASN A 49 -21.48 3.20 -39.19
C ASN A 49 -21.41 1.69 -38.89
N ARG A 50 -21.68 0.90 -39.93
CA ARG A 50 -21.63 -0.58 -39.90
C ARG A 50 -20.40 -1.06 -40.64
N ALA A 51 -19.72 -2.05 -40.06
CA ALA A 51 -18.55 -2.68 -40.65
C ALA A 51 -18.72 -4.20 -40.65
N ASP A 52 -18.16 -4.83 -41.67
CA ASP A 52 -18.12 -6.28 -41.78
C ASP A 52 -16.91 -6.80 -41.00
N VAL A 53 -17.15 -7.61 -39.97
CA VAL A 53 -16.09 -8.13 -39.09
C VAL A 53 -15.81 -9.58 -39.47
N SER A 54 -14.64 -9.84 -40.03
CA SER A 54 -14.20 -11.20 -40.36
C SER A 54 -13.25 -11.76 -39.30
N PHE A 55 -13.57 -12.94 -38.76
CA PHE A 55 -12.72 -13.70 -37.85
C PHE A 55 -11.91 -14.79 -38.58
N GLY A 56 -11.62 -14.59 -39.87
CA GLY A 56 -10.84 -15.50 -40.71
C GLY A 56 -11.63 -16.69 -41.27
N PHE A 57 -12.57 -17.26 -40.51
CA PHE A 57 -13.43 -18.37 -40.97
C PHE A 57 -14.88 -17.98 -41.21
N HIS A 58 -15.35 -16.92 -40.56
CA HIS A 58 -16.70 -16.39 -40.72
C HIS A 58 -16.68 -14.86 -40.69
N THR A 59 -17.47 -14.25 -41.57
CA THR A 59 -17.69 -12.81 -41.64
C THR A 59 -19.06 -12.50 -41.04
N PHE A 60 -19.08 -11.58 -40.08
CA PHE A 60 -20.30 -11.00 -39.53
C PHE A 60 -20.60 -9.71 -40.29
N PRO A 61 -21.56 -9.72 -41.23
CA PRO A 61 -21.89 -8.53 -41.98
C PRO A 61 -22.67 -7.53 -41.12
N GLN A 62 -22.49 -6.24 -41.41
CA GLN A 62 -23.29 -5.14 -40.87
C GLN A 62 -23.26 -4.95 -39.34
N VAL A 63 -22.14 -5.28 -38.69
CA VAL A 63 -21.97 -5.05 -37.25
C VAL A 63 -21.73 -3.56 -36.99
N PRO A 64 -22.55 -2.90 -36.15
CA PRO A 64 -22.28 -1.53 -35.75
C PRO A 64 -20.91 -1.39 -35.09
N ILE A 65 -20.13 -0.39 -35.51
CA ILE A 65 -18.75 -0.20 -35.07
C ILE A 65 -18.65 -0.03 -33.54
N PHE A 66 -19.61 0.65 -32.91
CA PHE A 66 -19.57 0.83 -31.45
C PHE A 66 -19.67 -0.50 -30.69
N ILE A 67 -20.37 -1.51 -31.22
CA ILE A 67 -20.52 -2.83 -30.58
C ILE A 67 -19.20 -3.59 -30.65
N SER A 68 -18.53 -3.58 -31.81
CA SER A 68 -17.24 -4.27 -31.96
C SER A 68 -16.16 -3.64 -31.07
N LEU A 69 -16.11 -2.31 -30.98
CA LEU A 69 -15.24 -1.61 -30.02
C LEU A 69 -15.57 -1.96 -28.57
N PHE A 70 -16.86 -2.01 -28.21
CA PHE A 70 -17.27 -2.35 -26.85
C PHE A 70 -16.83 -3.77 -26.46
N VAL A 71 -17.00 -4.74 -27.35
CA VAL A 71 -16.56 -6.13 -27.13
C VAL A 71 -15.04 -6.22 -27.02
N ALA A 72 -14.30 -5.52 -27.90
CA ALA A 72 -12.83 -5.48 -27.83
C ALA A 72 -12.33 -4.84 -26.52
N PHE A 73 -12.96 -3.76 -26.07
CA PHE A 73 -12.67 -3.13 -24.79
C PHE A 73 -12.96 -4.08 -23.63
N LEU A 74 -14.12 -4.74 -23.63
CA LEU A 74 -14.51 -5.67 -22.57
C LEU A 74 -13.55 -6.86 -22.49
N ALA A 75 -13.16 -7.43 -23.63
CA ALA A 75 -12.14 -8.46 -23.71
C ALA A 75 -10.79 -7.97 -23.15
N GLY A 76 -10.36 -6.76 -23.51
CA GLY A 76 -9.15 -6.13 -22.98
C GLY A 76 -9.19 -5.97 -21.46
N VAL A 77 -10.31 -5.52 -20.90
CA VAL A 77 -10.51 -5.40 -19.44
C VAL A 77 -10.48 -6.76 -18.76
N LEU A 78 -11.15 -7.76 -19.34
CA LEU A 78 -11.16 -9.13 -18.83
C LEU A 78 -9.75 -9.75 -18.81
N VAL A 79 -8.93 -9.50 -19.83
CA VAL A 79 -7.51 -9.93 -19.86
C VAL A 79 -6.66 -9.12 -18.87
N MET A 80 -6.95 -7.83 -18.72
CA MET A 80 -6.24 -6.95 -17.78
C MET A 80 -6.53 -7.33 -16.32
N LEU A 81 -7.72 -7.80 -15.96
CA LEU A 81 -8.11 -8.16 -14.60
C LEU A 81 -7.16 -9.19 -13.93
N PRO A 82 -6.95 -10.40 -14.48
CA PRO A 82 -6.03 -11.37 -13.88
C PRO A 82 -4.59 -10.85 -13.92
N PHE A 83 -4.21 -10.08 -14.94
CA PHE A 83 -2.88 -9.47 -15.04
C PHE A 83 -2.64 -8.45 -13.93
N THR A 84 -3.54 -7.50 -13.69
CA THR A 84 -3.36 -6.43 -12.70
C THR A 84 -3.46 -6.93 -11.25
N PHE A 85 -4.38 -7.85 -10.97
CA PHE A 85 -4.56 -8.39 -9.62
C PHE A 85 -3.57 -9.53 -9.29
N GLY A 86 -3.20 -10.37 -10.28
CA GLY A 86 -2.32 -11.52 -10.09
C GLY A 86 -0.89 -11.17 -9.67
N PHE A 87 -0.32 -10.05 -10.15
CA PHE A 87 1.05 -9.66 -9.78
C PHE A 87 1.17 -8.94 -8.44
N ARG A 88 0.09 -8.29 -7.97
CA ARG A 88 0.10 -7.56 -6.70
C ARG A 88 0.22 -8.49 -5.50
N HIS A 89 -0.36 -9.70 -5.58
CA HIS A 89 -0.28 -10.68 -4.51
C HIS A 89 1.14 -11.29 -4.40
N LYS A 90 1.78 -11.61 -5.53
CA LYS A 90 3.14 -12.18 -5.54
C LYS A 90 4.20 -11.20 -5.02
N ARG A 91 4.08 -9.89 -5.27
CA ARG A 91 4.99 -8.87 -4.71
C ARG A 91 4.87 -8.76 -3.18
N LYS A 92 3.65 -8.81 -2.63
CA LYS A 92 3.45 -8.77 -1.16
C LYS A 92 4.03 -10.01 -0.47
N ILE A 93 3.84 -11.20 -1.06
CA ILE A 93 4.37 -12.45 -0.52
C ILE A 93 5.92 -12.46 -0.58
N LYS A 94 6.51 -12.08 -1.71
CA LYS A 94 7.98 -12.02 -1.87
C LYS A 94 8.63 -11.05 -0.90
N ASN A 95 7.98 -9.92 -0.61
CA ASN A 95 8.50 -8.93 0.33
C ASN A 95 8.44 -9.43 1.79
N LYS A 96 7.36 -10.12 2.18
CA LYS A 96 7.26 -10.76 3.52
C LYS A 96 8.32 -11.85 3.70
N LEU A 97 8.48 -12.72 2.69
CA LEU A 97 9.48 -13.80 2.73
C LEU A 97 10.92 -13.29 2.82
N ASN A 98 11.24 -12.18 2.13
CA ASN A 98 12.56 -11.55 2.23
C ASN A 98 12.79 -10.86 3.58
N GLN A 99 11.77 -10.26 4.19
CA GLN A 99 11.91 -9.69 5.53
C GLN A 99 12.13 -10.77 6.60
N GLU A 100 11.41 -11.88 6.51
CA GLU A 100 11.55 -12.99 7.46
C GLU A 100 12.92 -13.67 7.34
N LYS A 101 13.44 -13.83 6.11
CA LYS A 101 14.81 -14.32 5.85
C LYS A 101 15.89 -13.38 6.39
N LYS A 102 15.72 -12.06 6.25
CA LYS A 102 16.65 -11.07 6.81
C LYS A 102 16.64 -11.10 8.34
N ALA A 103 15.46 -11.16 8.97
CA ALA A 103 15.31 -11.24 10.41
C ALA A 103 15.91 -12.54 11.00
N LYS A 104 15.75 -13.69 10.32
CA LYS A 104 16.37 -14.96 10.75
C LYS A 104 17.90 -14.94 10.61
N LYS A 105 18.44 -14.38 9.53
CA LYS A 105 19.91 -14.22 9.35
C LYS A 105 20.53 -13.33 10.42
N GLU A 106 19.85 -12.23 10.79
CA GLU A 106 20.35 -11.31 11.81
C GLU A 106 20.33 -11.93 13.22
N LYS A 107 19.32 -12.76 13.52
CA LYS A 107 19.25 -13.51 14.78
C LYS A 107 20.32 -14.60 14.89
N LEU A 108 20.60 -15.32 13.80
CA LEU A 108 21.69 -16.32 13.77
C LEU A 108 23.06 -15.63 13.95
N ALA A 109 23.32 -14.54 13.23
CA ALA A 109 24.59 -13.80 13.33
C ALA A 109 24.84 -13.23 14.74
N LYS A 110 23.79 -12.83 15.46
CA LYS A 110 23.88 -12.36 16.86
C LYS A 110 24.05 -13.51 17.86
N ALA A 111 23.53 -14.71 17.56
CA ALA A 111 23.72 -15.90 18.38
C ALA A 111 25.16 -16.44 18.28
N ASP A 112 25.75 -16.45 17.08
CA ASP A 112 27.14 -16.84 16.86
C ASP A 112 28.14 -15.85 17.48
N GLY A 113 27.85 -14.54 17.46
CA GLY A 113 28.69 -13.52 18.08
C GLY A 113 28.73 -13.55 19.63
N LYS A 114 27.73 -14.15 20.29
CA LYS A 114 27.65 -14.24 21.76
C LYS A 114 28.39 -15.46 22.33
N LYS A 115 28.77 -16.43 21.50
CA LYS A 115 29.45 -17.67 21.94
C LYS A 115 30.97 -17.52 22.10
N ASN A 116 31.56 -16.42 21.63
CA ASN A 116 33.02 -16.23 21.57
C ASN A 116 33.56 -15.10 22.47
N ARG A 117 32.83 -14.70 23.52
CA ARG A 117 33.30 -13.73 24.52
C ARG A 117 33.24 -14.32 25.93
N ASP A 118 34.03 -15.36 26.15
CA ASP A 118 34.65 -15.60 27.46
C ASP A 118 36.16 -15.63 27.21
N PRO A 119 36.88 -14.60 27.69
CA PRO A 119 37.98 -14.96 28.57
C PRO A 119 38.03 -14.05 29.79
N ALA A 120 38.25 -14.72 30.93
CA ALA A 120 39.12 -14.31 32.03
C ALA A 120 38.79 -13.03 32.83
N ALA A 121 38.93 -13.19 34.15
CA ALA A 121 39.16 -12.19 35.19
C ALA A 121 37.94 -11.54 35.86
N ALA A 122 37.60 -12.05 37.05
CA ALA A 122 37.25 -11.31 38.27
C ALA A 122 36.89 -12.35 39.35
N LEU A 123 37.72 -12.61 40.36
CA LEU A 123 37.73 -11.99 41.70
C LEU A 123 38.53 -12.93 42.64
N PRO A 124 38.86 -12.58 43.90
CA PRO A 124 38.75 -11.28 44.57
C PRO A 124 40.03 -10.84 45.31
N ALA A 125 40.20 -9.53 45.47
CA ALA A 125 41.00 -8.96 46.55
C ALA A 125 40.16 -8.98 47.84
N THR A 126 40.70 -9.57 48.89
CA THR A 126 40.24 -9.45 50.28
C THR A 126 41.11 -8.45 51.01
N GLU A 127 40.47 -7.54 51.74
CA GLU A 127 41.07 -6.55 52.62
C GLU A 127 41.72 -7.21 53.83
N GLU A 128 42.93 -6.77 54.21
CA GLU A 128 43.44 -6.91 55.58
C GLU A 128 44.12 -5.61 56.02
N SER A 129 43.82 -5.26 57.27
CA SER A 129 43.99 -3.99 57.93
C SER A 129 45.23 -3.99 58.83
N ALA A 130 45.80 -2.79 58.99
CA ALA A 130 46.59 -2.31 60.13
C ALA A 130 48.11 -2.59 60.22
N ALA A 131 48.78 -1.51 60.64
CA ALA A 131 49.98 -1.43 61.50
C ALA A 131 51.36 -1.19 60.84
N GLY A 132 52.08 -0.22 61.42
CA GLY A 132 53.55 -0.12 61.41
C GLY A 132 54.12 0.80 60.33
N SER A 133 54.36 2.08 60.62
CA SER A 133 55.58 2.62 61.25
C SER A 133 56.79 2.72 60.31
N GLU A 134 57.12 3.96 59.96
CA GLU A 134 58.44 4.60 59.99
C GLU A 134 59.68 3.99 59.29
N THR A 135 60.52 4.94 58.86
CA THR A 135 61.99 4.91 58.75
C THR A 135 62.66 4.49 57.43
N THR A 136 63.09 5.54 56.71
CA THR A 136 64.47 5.85 56.27
C THR A 136 65.27 4.93 55.32
N LYS A 137 65.62 5.55 54.18
CA LYS A 137 66.96 5.68 53.56
C LYS A 137 68.07 4.72 54.06
N GLY A 138 68.62 3.98 53.09
CA GLY A 138 69.99 3.50 53.00
C GLY A 138 70.33 3.28 51.54
#